data_AF-A0A929M5W8-F1
#
_entry.id   AF-A0A929M5W8-F1
#
_cell.length_a   1.000
_cell.length_b   1.000
_cell.length_c   1.000
_cell.angle_alpha   90.00
_cell.angle_beta   90.00
_cell.angle_gamma   90.00
#
_symmetry.space_group_name_H-M   'P 1'
#
loop_
_entity.id
_entity.type
_entity.pdbx_description
1 polymer ?
#
loop_
_entity_poly.entity_id
_entity_poly.type
_entity_poly.pdbx_seq_one_letter_code
_entity_poly.pdbx_strand_id
1 'polypeptide(L)'
;MSDSTSKQELTSEQKAEKELVALANRTAKDKEKAGKVDKKSQKSGPSTGMKIAIGAFSLFIAISMMLPSLANIFSNSRNRGQQKQQASPESINQTYQKQIQDKESQLQQNPDNLPAHLDLAQTYMSWSMALKNASKDQDNQQHATELINKALAEYDTYLASNDSDEVRVSRAIAQYYSGDQSGAVDALKAVTERSPDYASGWLNLGMMYRVTDQIDLAKEALQTAIEKDPDNSAGVKQNAQKILDALNGNTSATSSDSQNTK
;
A
#
# COMPACT_ATOMS: atom_id res chain seq x y z
N MET A 1 -29.60 17.29 -68.88
CA MET A 1 -28.93 17.89 -67.70
C MET A 1 -29.93 17.83 -66.56
N SER A 2 -29.78 16.85 -65.69
CA SER A 2 -30.53 16.76 -64.44
C SER A 2 -29.56 16.24 -63.38
N ASP A 3 -29.14 17.16 -62.53
CA ASP A 3 -28.28 16.93 -61.37
C ASP A 3 -29.12 16.26 -60.27
N SER A 4 -28.76 15.04 -59.89
CA SER A 4 -29.43 14.28 -58.82
C SER A 4 -28.41 13.91 -57.77
N THR A 5 -28.17 14.84 -56.85
CA THR A 5 -27.34 14.65 -55.67
C THR A 5 -28.06 13.69 -54.71
N SER A 6 -27.64 12.42 -54.70
CA SER A 6 -28.11 11.42 -53.75
C SER A 6 -27.61 11.79 -52.34
N LYS A 7 -28.53 12.14 -51.43
CA LYS A 7 -28.21 12.31 -50.00
C LYS A 7 -28.07 10.92 -49.39
N GLN A 8 -26.85 10.54 -49.03
CA GLN A 8 -26.60 9.34 -48.21
C GLN A 8 -27.28 9.51 -46.84
N GLU A 9 -28.21 8.62 -46.52
CA GLU A 9 -28.72 8.48 -45.16
C GLU A 9 -27.64 7.86 -44.25
N LEU A 10 -27.41 8.47 -43.09
CA LEU A 10 -26.45 8.00 -42.10
C LEU A 10 -26.95 6.71 -41.45
N THR A 11 -26.05 5.76 -41.20
CA THR A 11 -26.39 4.54 -40.46
C THR A 11 -26.74 4.87 -39.00
N SER A 12 -27.45 3.97 -38.33
CA SER A 12 -27.83 4.12 -36.92
C SER A 12 -26.63 4.36 -36.00
N GLU A 13 -25.49 3.75 -36.33
CA GLU A 13 -24.22 3.91 -35.61
C GLU A 13 -23.61 5.30 -35.82
N GLN A 14 -23.59 5.80 -37.07
CA GLN A 14 -23.11 7.15 -37.38
C GLN A 14 -24.00 8.24 -36.76
N LYS A 15 -25.29 7.96 -36.57
CA LYS A 15 -26.21 8.87 -35.87
C LYS A 15 -25.92 8.90 -34.36
N ALA A 16 -25.62 7.75 -33.75
CA ALA A 16 -25.24 7.64 -32.34
C ALA A 16 -23.89 8.32 -32.04
N GLU A 17 -22.89 8.15 -32.91
CA GLU A 17 -21.60 8.85 -32.78
C GLU A 17 -21.76 10.37 -32.86
N LYS A 18 -22.59 10.87 -33.79
CA LYS A 18 -22.90 12.31 -33.88
C LYS A 18 -23.59 12.84 -32.63
N GLU A 19 -24.48 12.08 -32.00
CA GLU A 19 -25.12 12.49 -30.74
C GLU A 19 -24.13 12.48 -29.56
N LEU A 20 -23.24 11.50 -29.47
CA LEU A 20 -22.17 11.44 -28.45
C LEU A 20 -21.21 12.63 -28.57
N VAL A 21 -20.78 12.98 -29.78
CA VAL A 21 -19.92 14.15 -30.03
C VAL A 21 -20.66 15.45 -29.72
N ALA A 22 -21.96 15.55 -30.03
CA ALA A 22 -22.78 16.70 -29.68
C ALA A 22 -22.98 16.86 -28.17
N LEU A 23 -23.11 15.76 -27.42
CA LEU A 23 -23.18 15.74 -25.96
C LEU A 23 -21.86 16.18 -25.34
N ALA A 24 -20.72 15.62 -25.78
CA ALA A 24 -19.39 16.00 -25.28
C ALA A 24 -19.08 17.49 -25.51
N ASN A 25 -19.50 18.05 -26.65
CA ASN A 25 -19.31 19.46 -26.96
C ASN A 25 -20.26 20.39 -26.18
N ARG A 26 -21.41 19.91 -25.69
CA ARG A 26 -22.29 20.68 -24.78
C ARG A 26 -21.71 20.74 -23.37
N THR A 27 -21.17 19.63 -22.85
CA THR A 27 -20.53 19.60 -21.52
C THR A 27 -19.25 20.43 -21.45
N ALA A 28 -18.53 20.61 -22.57
CA ALA A 28 -17.39 21.52 -22.65
C ALA A 28 -17.81 23.00 -22.63
N LYS A 29 -18.94 23.35 -23.26
CA LYS A 29 -19.44 24.73 -23.37
C LYS A 29 -20.10 25.24 -22.07
N ASP A 30 -20.63 24.35 -21.24
CA ASP A 30 -21.19 24.69 -19.93
C ASP A 30 -20.10 24.87 -18.85
N LYS A 31 -18.93 24.25 -19.01
CA LYS A 31 -17.77 24.47 -18.13
C LYS A 31 -17.01 25.77 -18.38
N GLU A 32 -17.20 26.40 -19.55
CA GLU A 32 -16.53 27.66 -19.92
C GLU A 32 -17.32 28.92 -19.50
N LYS A 33 -18.60 28.79 -19.09
CA LYS A 33 -19.44 29.91 -18.62
C LYS A 33 -19.49 30.12 -17.10
N ALA A 34 -18.86 29.26 -16.30
CA ALA A 34 -18.84 29.38 -14.83
C ALA A 34 -17.61 30.11 -14.26
N GLY A 35 -16.72 30.64 -15.10
CA GLY A 35 -15.48 31.30 -14.69
C GLY A 35 -15.42 32.78 -15.07
N LYS A 36 -16.18 33.66 -14.39
CA LYS A 36 -15.88 35.10 -14.34
C LYS A 36 -16.05 35.63 -12.92
N VAL A 37 -14.92 36.04 -12.35
CA VAL A 37 -14.75 36.65 -11.03
C VAL A 37 -15.00 38.15 -11.13
N ASP A 38 -15.85 38.70 -10.27
CA ASP A 38 -15.84 40.11 -9.90
C ASP A 38 -15.39 40.27 -8.44
N LYS A 39 -14.34 41.07 -8.23
CA LYS A 39 -13.81 41.45 -6.91
C LYS A 39 -14.52 42.72 -6.42
N LYS A 40 -15.22 42.65 -5.29
CA LYS A 40 -15.33 43.80 -4.38
C LYS A 40 -15.59 43.39 -2.93
N SER A 41 -14.96 44.13 -2.04
CA SER A 41 -14.76 43.93 -0.60
C SER A 41 -16.02 44.01 0.26
N GLN A 42 -16.15 43.13 1.28
CA GLN A 42 -16.76 43.51 2.56
C GLN A 42 -16.28 42.60 3.71
N LYS A 43 -15.90 43.24 4.84
CA LYS A 43 -15.54 42.62 6.12
C LYS A 43 -16.73 41.86 6.73
N SER A 44 -16.48 40.67 7.28
CA SER A 44 -17.24 40.10 8.42
C SER A 44 -16.39 39.00 9.11
N GLY A 45 -16.60 38.82 10.42
CA GLY A 45 -15.74 38.09 11.37
C GLY A 45 -15.63 36.56 11.19
N PRO A 46 -15.00 35.84 12.14
CA PRO A 46 -14.45 34.52 11.88
C PRO A 46 -15.55 33.46 11.79
N SER A 47 -15.78 32.94 10.58
CA SER A 47 -16.59 31.75 10.36
C SER A 47 -15.72 30.50 10.52
N THR A 48 -16.05 29.73 11.56
CA THR A 48 -15.71 28.33 11.78
C THR A 48 -15.64 27.54 10.46
N GLY A 49 -14.49 26.92 10.18
CA GLY A 49 -14.34 26.06 9.00
C GLY A 49 -12.96 26.09 8.35
N MET A 50 -11.88 26.12 9.14
CA MET A 50 -10.54 25.85 8.61
C MET A 50 -10.46 24.37 8.22
N LYS A 51 -10.56 24.12 6.92
CA LYS A 51 -10.12 22.87 6.29
C LYS A 51 -8.63 22.72 6.57
N ILE A 52 -8.31 21.85 7.51
CA ILE A 52 -6.95 21.38 7.73
C ILE A 52 -6.65 20.36 6.63
N ALA A 53 -6.08 20.85 5.53
CA ALA A 53 -5.15 20.06 4.76
C ALA A 53 -3.85 19.99 5.58
N ILE A 54 -3.73 18.94 6.40
CA ILE A 54 -2.46 18.50 6.97
C ILE A 54 -2.28 17.06 6.51
N GLY A 55 -1.14 16.83 5.89
CA GLY A 55 -0.78 15.59 5.24
C GLY A 55 -0.90 14.39 6.17
N ALA A 56 -1.13 13.24 5.54
CA ALA A 56 -1.02 11.91 6.10
C ALA A 56 0.43 11.54 6.49
N PHE A 57 1.14 12.47 7.15
CA PHE A 57 2.55 12.36 7.50
C PHE A 57 2.83 12.56 9.00
N SER A 58 1.81 12.51 9.87
CA SER A 58 2.03 12.77 11.30
C SER A 58 1.24 11.91 12.28
N LEU A 59 0.57 10.82 11.87
CA LEU A 59 0.09 9.83 12.85
C LEU A 59 1.21 8.87 13.32
N PHE A 60 2.34 8.84 12.62
CA PHE A 60 3.49 8.00 13.00
C PHE A 60 4.42 8.60 14.07
N ILE A 61 4.29 9.89 14.42
CA ILE A 61 5.20 10.52 15.41
C ILE A 61 4.55 10.64 16.81
N ALA A 62 3.22 10.56 16.94
CA ALA A 62 2.56 10.67 18.25
C ALA A 62 2.39 9.33 19.00
N ILE A 63 2.45 8.18 18.34
CA ILE A 63 2.39 6.86 19.02
C ILE A 63 3.74 6.52 19.69
N SER A 64 4.82 7.22 19.32
CA SER A 64 6.15 7.08 19.95
C SER A 64 6.24 7.67 21.37
N MET A 65 5.23 8.40 21.85
CA MET A 65 5.31 9.11 23.14
C MET A 65 4.30 8.65 24.20
N MET A 66 3.48 7.64 23.92
CA MET A 66 2.54 7.08 24.91
C MET A 66 2.91 5.67 25.38
N LEU A 67 4.20 5.39 25.48
CA LEU A 67 4.73 4.39 26.40
C LEU A 67 5.71 5.10 27.33
N PRO A 68 5.24 5.48 28.52
CA PRO A 68 5.84 4.88 29.71
C PRO A 68 4.81 4.72 30.86
N SER A 69 4.29 3.51 31.11
CA SER A 69 3.71 3.25 32.45
C SER A 69 3.65 1.79 32.92
N LEU A 70 4.40 0.85 32.35
CA LEU A 70 4.47 -0.53 32.90
C LEU A 70 5.89 -1.02 33.22
N ALA A 71 6.93 -0.20 32.96
CA ALA A 71 8.32 -0.58 33.23
C ALA A 71 8.72 -0.55 34.73
N ASN A 72 7.88 -0.03 35.63
CA ASN A 72 8.24 0.17 37.04
C ASN A 72 7.84 -0.96 38.01
N ILE A 73 7.25 -2.07 37.53
CA ILE A 73 6.83 -3.17 38.42
C ILE A 73 7.85 -4.33 38.44
N PHE A 74 8.80 -4.39 37.49
CA PHE A 74 9.84 -5.42 37.47
C PHE A 74 11.24 -4.82 37.32
N SER A 75 11.73 -4.14 38.36
CA SER A 75 13.14 -3.76 38.45
C SER A 75 13.73 -4.23 39.78
N ASN A 76 13.99 -5.54 39.88
CA ASN A 76 14.99 -6.07 40.80
C ASN A 76 15.87 -7.11 40.09
N SER A 77 16.68 -6.65 39.14
CA SER A 77 17.99 -7.23 38.88
C SER A 77 18.87 -6.22 38.15
N ARG A 78 19.91 -5.80 38.86
CA ARG A 78 21.03 -5.00 38.37
C ARG A 78 21.80 -5.79 37.31
N ASN A 79 22.35 -5.05 36.35
CA ASN A 79 23.41 -5.44 35.41
C ASN A 79 23.04 -6.44 34.29
N ARG A 80 22.79 -5.89 33.09
CA ARG A 80 23.31 -6.41 31.82
C ARG A 80 23.28 -5.29 30.78
N GLY A 81 24.35 -5.19 29.99
CA GLY A 81 24.55 -4.16 28.97
C GLY A 81 23.42 -4.12 27.94
N GLN A 82 23.40 -3.04 27.16
CA GLN A 82 22.39 -2.68 26.16
C GLN A 82 21.99 -3.84 25.22
N GLN A 83 21.12 -4.74 25.70
CA GLN A 83 20.27 -5.58 24.88
C GLN A 83 18.91 -4.87 24.86
N LYS A 84 18.47 -4.43 23.68
CA LYS A 84 17.07 -4.05 23.46
C LYS A 84 16.22 -5.22 23.95
N GLN A 85 15.57 -5.09 25.12
CA GLN A 85 14.67 -6.12 25.62
C GLN A 85 13.57 -6.30 24.59
N GLN A 86 13.60 -7.42 23.85
CA GLN A 86 12.53 -7.79 22.95
C GLN A 86 11.25 -7.98 23.79
N ALA A 87 10.15 -7.40 23.32
CA ALA A 87 8.85 -7.52 23.98
C ALA A 87 8.46 -9.00 24.09
N SER A 88 7.91 -9.42 25.23
CA SER A 88 7.45 -10.79 25.41
C SER A 88 6.21 -11.07 24.54
N PRO A 89 5.96 -12.33 24.13
CA PRO A 89 4.75 -12.70 23.38
C PRO A 89 3.45 -12.21 24.04
N GLU A 90 3.36 -12.26 25.37
CA GLU A 90 2.19 -11.78 26.12
C GLU A 90 1.97 -10.29 25.95
N SER A 91 3.04 -9.50 26.07
CA SER A 91 2.97 -8.03 25.89
C SER A 91 2.64 -7.64 24.45
N ILE A 92 3.11 -8.42 23.47
CA ILE A 92 2.76 -8.28 22.06
C ILE A 92 1.27 -8.54 21.86
N ASN A 93 0.77 -9.66 22.39
CA ASN A 93 -0.65 -10.02 22.29
C ASN A 93 -1.56 -8.94 22.88
N GLN A 94 -1.27 -8.46 24.08
CA GLN A 94 -2.05 -7.38 24.72
C GLN A 94 -2.06 -6.10 23.88
N THR A 95 -0.91 -5.73 23.31
CA THR A 95 -0.77 -4.52 22.49
C THR A 95 -1.64 -4.60 21.25
N TYR A 96 -1.53 -5.69 20.48
CA TYR A 96 -2.29 -5.84 19.23
C TYR A 96 -3.77 -6.12 19.47
N GLN A 97 -4.13 -6.86 20.52
CA GLN A 97 -5.52 -7.10 20.87
C GLN A 97 -6.27 -5.79 21.18
N LYS A 98 -5.60 -4.83 21.82
CA LYS A 98 -6.16 -3.48 22.02
C LYS A 98 -6.32 -2.71 20.70
N GLN A 99 -5.39 -2.85 19.76
CA GLN A 99 -5.44 -2.16 18.47
C GLN A 99 -6.60 -2.62 17.58
N ILE A 100 -6.98 -3.90 17.66
CA ILE A 100 -8.07 -4.43 16.84
C ILE A 100 -9.46 -4.17 17.44
N GLN A 101 -9.58 -3.94 18.74
CA GLN A 101 -10.87 -3.80 19.43
C GLN A 101 -11.76 -2.70 18.82
N ASP A 102 -11.17 -1.55 18.50
CA ASP A 102 -11.90 -0.43 17.89
C ASP A 102 -12.38 -0.77 16.47
N LYS A 103 -11.58 -1.56 15.72
CA LYS A 103 -11.91 -1.96 14.35
C LYS A 103 -12.98 -3.04 14.31
N GLU A 104 -12.90 -4.03 15.20
CA GLU A 104 -13.94 -5.05 15.38
C GLU A 104 -15.27 -4.39 15.77
N SER A 105 -15.24 -3.37 16.65
CA SER A 105 -16.43 -2.61 17.02
C SER A 105 -17.03 -1.83 15.84
N GLN A 106 -16.18 -1.30 14.95
CA GLN A 106 -16.64 -0.65 13.71
C GLN A 106 -17.31 -1.66 12.77
N LEU A 107 -16.75 -2.87 12.62
CA LEU A 107 -17.32 -3.92 11.78
C LEU A 107 -18.63 -4.48 12.34
N GLN A 108 -18.81 -4.49 13.67
CA GLN A 108 -20.10 -4.85 14.26
C GLN A 108 -21.21 -3.85 13.90
N GLN A 109 -20.87 -2.56 13.78
CA GLN A 109 -21.83 -1.51 13.43
C GLN A 109 -22.06 -1.43 11.92
N ASN A 110 -21.01 -1.62 11.13
CA ASN A 110 -21.04 -1.62 9.68
C ASN A 110 -20.11 -2.70 9.13
N PRO A 111 -20.66 -3.90 8.83
CA PRO A 111 -19.89 -5.01 8.26
C PRO A 111 -19.26 -4.72 6.90
N ASP A 112 -19.69 -3.66 6.19
CA ASP A 112 -19.14 -3.29 4.87
C ASP A 112 -18.10 -2.17 4.98
N ASN A 113 -17.60 -1.87 6.18
CA ASN A 113 -16.58 -0.83 6.40
C ASN A 113 -15.21 -1.29 5.86
N LEU A 114 -14.99 -1.08 4.56
CA LEU A 114 -13.76 -1.49 3.87
C LEU A 114 -12.48 -0.95 4.52
N PRO A 115 -12.36 0.34 4.95
CA PRO A 115 -11.20 0.80 5.71
C PRO A 115 -10.91 -0.02 6.98
N ALA A 116 -11.94 -0.43 7.72
CA ALA A 116 -11.75 -1.24 8.93
C ALA A 116 -11.23 -2.66 8.60
N HIS A 117 -11.72 -3.28 7.52
CA HIS A 117 -11.18 -4.55 7.01
C HIS A 117 -9.71 -4.43 6.62
N LEU A 118 -9.35 -3.42 5.82
CA LEU A 118 -7.96 -3.23 5.39
C LEU A 118 -7.03 -3.02 6.59
N ASP A 119 -7.43 -2.18 7.53
CA ASP A 119 -6.63 -1.94 8.70
C ASP A 119 -6.50 -3.18 9.61
N LEU A 120 -7.57 -3.99 9.74
CA LEU A 120 -7.50 -5.26 10.48
C LEU A 120 -6.52 -6.23 9.82
N ALA A 121 -6.56 -6.36 8.50
CA ALA A 121 -5.64 -7.20 7.74
C ALA A 121 -4.18 -6.82 8.01
N GLN A 122 -3.86 -5.52 7.92
CA GLN A 122 -2.53 -5.00 8.20
C GLN A 122 -2.11 -5.19 9.66
N THR A 123 -3.04 -5.02 10.59
CA THR A 123 -2.80 -5.20 12.03
C THR A 123 -2.50 -6.67 12.35
N TYR A 124 -3.28 -7.60 11.78
CA TYR A 124 -3.06 -9.03 11.93
C TYR A 124 -1.72 -9.48 11.33
N MET A 125 -1.32 -8.95 10.16
CA MET A 125 0.01 -9.20 9.60
C MET A 125 1.13 -8.71 10.53
N SER A 126 1.01 -7.50 11.06
CA SER A 126 1.99 -6.91 11.97
C SER A 126 2.10 -7.73 13.27
N TRP A 127 0.96 -8.16 13.82
CA TRP A 127 0.90 -9.00 15.01
C TRP A 127 1.56 -10.36 14.75
N SER A 128 1.23 -11.02 13.64
CA SER A 128 1.84 -12.29 13.27
C SER A 128 3.37 -12.20 13.17
N MET A 129 3.89 -11.18 12.48
CA MET A 129 5.34 -10.99 12.33
C MET A 129 6.00 -10.70 13.69
N ALA A 130 5.38 -9.89 14.54
CA ALA A 130 5.89 -9.60 15.88
C ALA A 130 6.01 -10.88 16.72
N LEU A 131 4.99 -11.74 16.69
CA LEU A 131 5.01 -13.03 17.38
C LEU A 131 6.07 -14.00 16.83
N LYS A 132 6.13 -14.16 15.50
CA LYS A 132 7.13 -15.04 14.86
C LYS A 132 8.57 -14.61 15.13
N ASN A 133 8.78 -13.31 15.37
CA ASN A 133 10.08 -12.74 15.75
C ASN A 133 10.38 -12.90 17.24
N ALA A 134 9.38 -12.81 18.11
CA ALA A 134 9.56 -12.87 19.56
C ALA A 134 9.70 -14.29 20.13
N SER A 135 9.05 -15.29 19.51
CA SER A 135 9.09 -16.67 20.01
C SER A 135 9.06 -17.69 18.86
N LYS A 136 9.71 -18.84 19.08
CA LYS A 136 9.66 -20.03 18.20
C LYS A 136 8.81 -21.16 18.77
N ASP A 137 8.16 -20.91 19.91
CA ASP A 137 7.33 -21.91 20.58
C ASP A 137 6.12 -22.24 19.71
N GLN A 138 5.71 -23.51 19.74
CA GLN A 138 4.68 -24.03 18.86
C GLN A 138 3.37 -23.21 18.95
N ASP A 139 2.92 -22.88 20.16
CA ASP A 139 1.67 -22.15 20.38
C ASP A 139 1.71 -20.75 19.75
N ASN A 140 2.83 -20.02 19.91
CA ASN A 140 3.01 -18.69 19.31
C ASN A 140 3.12 -18.78 17.78
N GLN A 141 3.73 -19.84 17.26
CA GLN A 141 3.81 -20.07 15.82
C GLN A 141 2.44 -20.42 15.20
N GLN A 142 1.64 -21.21 15.92
CA GLN A 142 0.26 -21.51 15.54
C GLN A 142 -0.60 -20.24 15.56
N HIS A 143 -0.55 -19.47 16.65
CA HIS A 143 -1.30 -18.23 16.76
C HIS A 143 -0.92 -17.21 15.67
N ALA A 144 0.37 -17.06 15.38
CA ALA A 144 0.82 -16.23 14.27
C ALA A 144 0.29 -16.70 12.90
N THR A 145 0.12 -17.99 12.70
CA THR A 145 -0.44 -18.56 11.46
C THR A 145 -1.94 -18.29 11.37
N GLU A 146 -2.69 -18.42 12.47
CA GLU A 146 -4.10 -18.02 12.53
C GLU A 146 -4.30 -16.54 12.19
N LEU A 147 -3.42 -15.67 12.70
CA LEU A 147 -3.44 -14.24 12.39
C LEU A 147 -3.21 -13.96 10.90
N ILE A 148 -2.31 -14.69 10.24
CA ILE A 148 -2.12 -14.56 8.78
C ILE A 148 -3.39 -14.96 8.03
N ASN A 149 -4.04 -16.05 8.45
CA ASN A 149 -5.29 -16.49 7.81
C ASN A 149 -6.41 -15.47 8.00
N LYS A 150 -6.51 -14.84 9.18
CA LYS A 150 -7.41 -13.70 9.38
C LYS A 150 -7.08 -12.55 8.44
N ALA A 151 -5.80 -12.18 8.32
CA ALA A 151 -5.40 -11.11 7.40
C ALA A 151 -5.80 -11.40 5.95
N LEU A 152 -5.63 -12.64 5.48
CA LEU A 152 -6.06 -13.05 4.14
C LEU A 152 -7.56 -12.87 3.94
N ALA A 153 -8.39 -13.28 4.90
CA ALA A 153 -9.84 -13.13 4.84
C ALA A 153 -10.29 -11.65 4.81
N GLU A 154 -9.64 -10.80 5.61
CA GLU A 154 -9.90 -9.37 5.63
C GLU A 154 -9.50 -8.69 4.30
N TYR A 155 -8.34 -9.08 3.73
CA TYR A 155 -7.95 -8.61 2.38
C TYR A 155 -8.92 -9.09 1.30
N ASP A 156 -9.39 -10.33 1.37
CA ASP A 156 -10.38 -10.87 0.43
C ASP A 156 -11.70 -10.10 0.49
N THR A 157 -12.16 -9.78 1.70
CA THR A 157 -13.38 -8.98 1.90
C THR A 157 -13.22 -7.57 1.33
N TYR A 158 -12.08 -6.93 1.57
CA TYR A 158 -11.77 -5.63 0.97
C TYR A 158 -11.77 -5.67 -0.56
N LEU A 159 -11.09 -6.67 -1.14
CA LEU A 159 -10.91 -6.81 -2.58
C LEU A 159 -12.17 -7.24 -3.34
N ALA A 160 -13.17 -7.80 -2.63
CA ALA A 160 -14.46 -8.15 -3.23
C ALA A 160 -15.23 -6.92 -3.72
N SER A 161 -15.03 -5.77 -3.06
CA SER A 161 -15.77 -4.53 -3.35
C SER A 161 -14.88 -3.36 -3.77
N ASN A 162 -13.55 -3.51 -3.68
CA ASN A 162 -12.59 -2.48 -4.08
C ASN A 162 -11.42 -3.07 -4.87
N ASP A 163 -11.11 -2.46 -6.01
CA ASP A 163 -9.97 -2.87 -6.83
C ASP A 163 -8.72 -2.07 -6.45
N SER A 164 -7.70 -2.76 -5.94
CA SER A 164 -6.45 -2.13 -5.49
C SER A 164 -5.27 -3.08 -5.65
N ASP A 165 -4.31 -2.73 -6.50
CA ASP A 165 -3.09 -3.50 -6.69
C ASP A 165 -2.19 -3.49 -5.44
N GLU A 166 -2.20 -2.41 -4.68
CA GLU A 166 -1.51 -2.33 -3.39
C GLU A 166 -2.01 -3.39 -2.40
N VAL A 167 -3.33 -3.59 -2.34
CA VAL A 167 -3.92 -4.60 -1.47
C VAL A 167 -3.72 -6.00 -2.02
N ARG A 168 -3.75 -6.20 -3.35
CA ARG A 168 -3.38 -7.49 -3.97
C ARG A 168 -1.94 -7.88 -3.65
N VAL A 169 -1.00 -6.94 -3.71
CA VAL A 169 0.40 -7.15 -3.27
C VAL A 169 0.45 -7.53 -1.80
N SER A 170 -0.21 -6.77 -0.92
CA SER A 170 -0.22 -7.04 0.52
C SER A 170 -0.80 -8.43 0.85
N ARG A 171 -1.85 -8.83 0.14
CA ARG A 171 -2.44 -10.16 0.24
C ARG A 171 -1.47 -11.25 -0.24
N ALA A 172 -0.78 -11.05 -1.36
CA ALA A 172 0.21 -12.01 -1.86
C ALA A 172 1.37 -12.20 -0.87
N ILE A 173 1.82 -11.13 -0.21
CA ILE A 173 2.80 -11.22 0.87
C ILE A 173 2.24 -12.06 2.04
N ALA A 174 0.97 -11.86 2.42
CA ALA A 174 0.32 -12.69 3.42
C ALA A 174 0.24 -14.17 3.01
N GLN A 175 -0.03 -14.47 1.74
CA GLN A 175 -0.03 -15.84 1.20
C GLN A 175 1.36 -16.48 1.31
N TYR A 176 2.43 -15.74 1.01
CA TYR A 176 3.78 -16.24 1.22
C TYR A 176 4.02 -16.63 2.68
N TYR A 177 3.62 -15.78 3.62
CA TYR A 177 3.79 -16.05 5.05
C TYR A 177 2.87 -17.16 5.59
N SER A 178 1.75 -17.46 4.94
CA SER A 178 0.92 -18.63 5.27
C SER A 178 1.53 -19.94 4.77
N GLY A 179 2.58 -19.88 3.95
CA GLY A 179 3.28 -21.02 3.38
C GLY A 179 2.96 -21.28 1.90
N ASP A 180 2.01 -20.55 1.32
CA ASP A 180 1.66 -20.65 -0.10
C ASP A 180 2.59 -19.78 -0.96
N GLN A 181 3.85 -20.20 -1.05
CA GLN A 181 4.89 -19.47 -1.78
C GLN A 181 4.61 -19.42 -3.30
N SER A 182 4.13 -20.52 -3.88
CA SER A 182 3.78 -20.58 -5.30
C SER A 182 2.61 -19.67 -5.62
N GLY A 183 1.54 -19.72 -4.82
CA GLY A 183 0.36 -18.86 -5.02
C GLY A 183 0.69 -17.39 -4.82
N ALA A 184 1.62 -17.03 -3.92
CA ALA A 184 2.11 -15.66 -3.77
C ALA A 184 2.84 -15.15 -5.03
N VAL A 185 3.70 -15.99 -5.64
CA VAL A 185 4.37 -15.65 -6.92
C VAL A 185 3.35 -15.44 -8.02
N ASP A 186 2.38 -16.35 -8.17
CA ASP A 186 1.35 -16.26 -9.20
C ASP A 186 0.44 -15.03 -9.00
N ALA A 187 0.09 -14.72 -7.75
CA ALA A 187 -0.67 -13.51 -7.43
C ALA A 187 0.10 -12.23 -7.79
N LEU A 188 1.41 -12.18 -7.54
CA LEU A 188 2.24 -11.02 -7.90
C LEU A 188 2.45 -10.90 -9.41
N LYS A 189 2.59 -12.02 -10.13
CA LYS A 189 2.58 -12.01 -11.61
C LYS A 189 1.29 -11.39 -12.14
N ALA A 190 0.14 -11.82 -11.62
CA ALA A 190 -1.15 -11.26 -12.02
C ALA A 190 -1.25 -9.75 -11.74
N VAL A 191 -0.66 -9.24 -10.65
CA VAL A 191 -0.56 -7.79 -10.41
C VAL A 191 0.28 -7.11 -11.48
N THR A 192 1.45 -7.66 -11.83
CA THR A 192 2.33 -7.07 -12.85
C THR A 192 1.74 -7.13 -14.27
N GLU A 193 0.92 -8.14 -14.57
CA GLU A 193 0.20 -8.24 -15.85
C GLU A 193 -0.96 -7.25 -15.92
N ARG A 194 -1.71 -7.10 -14.81
CA ARG A 194 -2.83 -6.16 -14.71
C ARG A 194 -2.36 -4.71 -14.77
N SER A 195 -1.28 -4.40 -14.06
CA SER A 195 -0.75 -3.05 -13.89
C SER A 195 0.76 -3.03 -14.16
N PRO A 196 1.16 -3.04 -15.45
CA PRO A 196 2.58 -3.14 -15.84
C PRO A 196 3.44 -1.96 -15.38
N ASP A 197 2.83 -0.80 -15.09
CA ASP A 197 3.53 0.38 -14.59
C ASP A 197 3.54 0.50 -13.06
N TYR A 198 2.93 -0.46 -12.35
CA TYR A 198 2.94 -0.48 -10.90
C TYR A 198 4.26 -1.06 -10.36
N ALA A 199 5.24 -0.18 -10.16
CA ALA A 199 6.60 -0.55 -9.76
C ALA A 199 6.67 -1.41 -8.49
N SER A 200 5.81 -1.15 -7.49
CA SER A 200 5.77 -1.95 -6.26
C SER A 200 5.37 -3.41 -6.50
N GLY A 201 4.55 -3.70 -7.52
CA GLY A 201 4.22 -5.06 -7.93
C GLY A 201 5.47 -5.81 -8.41
N TRP A 202 6.25 -5.19 -9.28
CA TRP A 202 7.52 -5.72 -9.77
C TRP A 202 8.56 -5.91 -8.67
N LEU A 203 8.68 -4.96 -7.74
CA LEU A 203 9.60 -5.07 -6.60
C LEU A 203 9.25 -6.30 -5.74
N ASN A 204 7.97 -6.48 -5.41
CA ASN A 204 7.53 -7.60 -4.60
C ASN A 204 7.66 -8.94 -5.34
N LEU A 205 7.40 -8.97 -6.65
CA LEU A 205 7.64 -10.15 -7.48
C LEU A 205 9.12 -10.55 -7.48
N GLY A 206 10.02 -9.58 -7.67
CA GLY A 206 11.46 -9.82 -7.61
C GLY A 206 11.94 -10.30 -6.24
N MET A 207 11.38 -9.74 -5.15
CA MET A 207 11.63 -10.25 -3.80
C MET A 207 11.14 -11.69 -3.61
N MET A 208 9.97 -12.04 -4.14
CA MET A 208 9.43 -13.40 -4.05
C MET A 208 10.25 -14.40 -4.86
N TYR A 209 10.66 -14.05 -6.07
CA TYR A 209 11.59 -14.87 -6.84
C TYR A 209 12.91 -15.09 -6.11
N ARG A 210 13.45 -14.05 -5.45
CA ARG A 210 14.68 -14.17 -4.67
C ARG A 210 14.55 -15.18 -3.52
N VAL A 211 13.48 -15.10 -2.73
CA VAL A 211 13.31 -16.01 -1.57
C VAL A 211 12.91 -17.42 -1.99
N THR A 212 12.46 -17.61 -3.23
CA THR A 212 12.18 -18.92 -3.84
C THR A 212 13.33 -19.40 -4.75
N ASP A 213 14.52 -18.80 -4.62
CA ASP A 213 15.76 -19.15 -5.33
C ASP A 213 15.71 -19.05 -6.87
N GLN A 214 14.75 -18.30 -7.41
CA GLN A 214 14.63 -17.99 -8.83
C GLN A 214 15.41 -16.70 -9.16
N ILE A 215 16.74 -16.76 -8.99
CA ILE A 215 17.60 -15.57 -8.96
C ILE A 215 17.58 -14.76 -10.26
N ASP A 216 17.56 -15.40 -11.43
CA ASP A 216 17.55 -14.68 -12.71
C ASP A 216 16.24 -13.89 -12.89
N LEU A 217 15.10 -14.53 -12.62
CA LEU A 217 13.79 -13.88 -12.63
C LEU A 217 13.68 -12.77 -11.58
N ALA A 218 14.32 -12.94 -10.42
CA ALA A 218 14.40 -11.91 -9.41
C ALA A 218 15.10 -10.66 -9.96
N LYS A 219 16.23 -10.83 -10.67
CA LYS A 219 16.99 -9.71 -11.24
C LYS A 219 16.18 -8.97 -12.31
N GLU A 220 15.53 -9.69 -13.21
CA GLU A 220 14.66 -9.11 -14.24
C GLU A 220 13.54 -8.28 -13.63
N ALA A 221 12.78 -8.84 -12.70
CA ALA A 221 11.66 -8.15 -12.06
C ALA A 221 12.12 -6.91 -11.26
N LEU A 222 13.27 -6.96 -10.58
CA LEU A 222 13.82 -5.82 -9.87
C LEU A 222 14.30 -4.71 -10.82
N GLN A 223 14.88 -5.07 -11.98
CA GLN A 223 15.24 -4.10 -13.02
C GLN A 223 13.99 -3.41 -13.57
N THR A 224 12.92 -4.16 -13.84
CA THR A 224 11.64 -3.58 -14.24
C THR A 224 11.08 -2.66 -13.15
N ALA A 225 11.16 -3.03 -11.87
CA ALA A 225 10.73 -2.16 -10.77
C ALA A 225 11.45 -0.80 -10.75
N ILE A 226 12.75 -0.77 -11.06
CA ILE A 226 13.55 0.45 -11.20
C ILE A 226 13.11 1.30 -12.38
N GLU A 227 12.85 0.66 -13.53
CA GLU A 227 12.41 1.33 -14.76
C GLU A 227 11.01 1.95 -14.60
N LYS A 228 10.12 1.26 -13.89
CA LYS A 228 8.75 1.70 -13.62
C LYS A 228 8.64 2.73 -12.50
N ASP A 229 9.73 3.01 -11.79
CA ASP A 229 9.79 4.04 -10.74
C ASP A 229 10.86 5.12 -11.04
N PRO A 230 10.71 5.89 -12.14
CA PRO A 230 11.72 6.86 -12.56
C PRO A 230 12.01 7.93 -11.51
N ASP A 231 10.99 8.33 -10.74
CA ASP A 231 11.04 9.40 -9.74
C ASP A 231 11.35 8.92 -8.31
N ASN A 232 11.64 7.62 -8.13
CA ASN A 232 11.83 7.01 -6.80
C ASN A 232 10.62 7.20 -5.85
N SER A 233 9.41 7.11 -6.40
CA SER A 233 8.15 7.14 -5.69
C SER A 233 8.10 6.00 -4.65
N ALA A 234 7.82 6.36 -3.40
CA ALA A 234 7.81 5.44 -2.25
C ALA A 234 9.11 4.64 -2.00
N GLY A 235 10.23 5.01 -2.63
CA GLY A 235 11.53 4.34 -2.45
C GLY A 235 11.65 2.98 -3.14
N VAL A 236 10.76 2.66 -4.09
CA VAL A 236 10.76 1.37 -4.81
C VAL A 236 12.06 1.17 -5.56
N LYS A 237 12.49 2.16 -6.34
CA LYS A 237 13.76 2.13 -7.08
C LYS A 237 14.97 1.92 -6.17
N GLN A 238 15.07 2.65 -5.06
CA GLN A 238 16.16 2.48 -4.10
C GLN A 238 16.20 1.07 -3.50
N ASN A 239 15.05 0.53 -3.12
CA ASN A 239 14.94 -0.81 -2.54
C ASN A 239 15.30 -1.89 -3.57
N ALA A 240 14.81 -1.77 -4.80
CA ALA A 240 15.12 -2.68 -5.88
C ALA A 240 16.62 -2.71 -6.19
N GLN A 241 17.25 -1.54 -6.28
CA GLN A 241 18.69 -1.42 -6.52
C GLN A 241 19.51 -2.10 -5.41
N LYS A 242 19.16 -1.86 -4.15
CA LYS A 242 19.84 -2.49 -3.01
C LYS A 242 19.77 -4.02 -3.07
N ILE A 243 18.64 -4.57 -3.48
CA ILE A 243 18.47 -6.03 -3.61
C ILE A 243 19.30 -6.55 -4.79
N LEU A 244 19.29 -5.86 -5.94
CA LEU A 244 20.10 -6.22 -7.11
C LEU A 244 21.59 -6.22 -6.81
N ASP A 245 22.09 -5.20 -6.11
CA ASP A 245 23.49 -5.10 -5.72
C ASP A 245 23.92 -6.29 -4.86
N ALA A 246 23.08 -6.66 -3.89
CA ALA A 246 23.30 -7.85 -3.06
C ALA A 246 23.30 -9.15 -3.89
N LEU A 247 22.40 -9.28 -4.87
CA LEU A 247 22.34 -10.46 -5.77
C LEU A 247 23.51 -10.56 -6.74
N ASN A 248 24.16 -9.46 -7.05
CA ASN A 248 25.33 -9.42 -7.94
C ASN A 248 26.66 -9.55 -7.18
N GLY A 249 26.63 -9.68 -5.84
CA GLY A 249 27.83 -9.67 -5.01
C GLY A 249 28.49 -8.29 -4.90
N ASN A 250 27.82 -7.23 -5.38
CA ASN A 250 28.28 -5.85 -5.32
C ASN A 250 27.89 -5.21 -3.97
N THR A 251 28.31 -5.81 -2.85
CA THR A 251 28.01 -5.25 -1.51
C THR A 251 28.97 -4.13 -1.09
N SER A 252 29.66 -3.47 -2.02
CA SER A 252 30.63 -2.40 -1.71
C SER A 252 30.80 -1.42 -2.88
N ALA A 253 29.90 -0.45 -3.03
CA ALA A 253 30.14 0.78 -3.80
C ALA A 253 29.12 1.90 -3.47
N THR A 254 28.90 2.19 -2.18
CA THR A 254 28.47 3.54 -1.76
C THR A 254 29.52 4.09 -0.81
N SER A 255 30.75 4.21 -1.33
CA SER A 255 31.82 5.01 -0.76
C SER A 255 32.59 5.64 -1.90
N SER A 256 32.90 6.93 -1.74
CA SER A 256 33.67 7.83 -2.62
C SER A 256 32.96 8.29 -3.90
N ASP A 257 32.99 9.54 -4.32
CA ASP A 257 33.39 10.84 -3.78
C ASP A 257 33.16 11.81 -4.95
N SER A 258 32.67 13.01 -4.69
CA SER A 258 33.06 14.25 -5.39
C SER A 258 32.00 15.33 -5.15
N GLN A 259 32.19 16.12 -4.09
CA GLN A 259 32.37 17.57 -4.22
C GLN A 259 33.02 18.06 -2.92
N ASN A 260 34.30 17.74 -2.78
CA ASN A 260 35.24 18.66 -2.15
C ASN A 260 36.33 18.94 -3.18
N THR A 261 36.11 19.98 -3.99
CA THR A 261 37.17 20.59 -4.77
C THR A 261 37.21 22.08 -4.43
N LYS A 262 38.17 22.36 -3.54
CA LYS A 262 39.01 23.56 -3.46
C LYS A 262 38.44 24.80 -2.77
#